data_AF-A0A337SJM0-F1
#
_entry.id   AF-A0A337SJM0-F1
#
_cell.length_a   1.000
_cell.length_b   1.000
_cell.length_c   1.000
_cell.angle_alpha   90.00
_cell.angle_beta   90.00
_cell.angle_gamma   90.00
#
_symmetry.space_group_name_H-M   'P 1'
#
loop_
_entity.id
_entity.type
_entity.pdbx_description
1 polymer ?
#
loop_
_entity_poly.entity_id
_entity_poly.type
_entity_poly.pdbx_seq_one_letter_code
_entity_poly.pdbx_strand_id
1 'polypeptide(L)'
;METLSFPRYNVAEIVIHIRNKILTGADGKNLSKNDLYPNPKPEVLNMIYMRALQIVYGIRLEHFYMMPVNSEVMYPHIMEGFLPVSNLFIHLDSFLPICRVNDFEIADILYPKAKRTSRFLSGIINFIHFREACRETYMEFLWQYKSSVDKMHQLNTAHQEALMKLERLDSVPVEEQAEFKQLSDDIQELQQSLNQEFRQKTVVLQDGNSQKKSEISEKTRRLNELKLSVVSLKEVQESLKTKIVDSPEKLKNYKEKMKDTVQKLKNSRSLNLEDQIESDESELKKLKTEENSFKRLMIGKKEKLATAQFKINKKHEDVKQYKRTVIEDCNKVQEKRGAVYERVTTINQEIQKIKLGIQQLKDATERERLKSQEIFLSLKAALEKYHEGIEKAAEDCGAKIEEKTAELKKNMFRTSA
;
A
#
# COMPACT_ATOMS: atom_id res chain seq x y z
N MET A 1 33.02 45.42 -32.57
CA MET A 1 31.69 45.28 -31.93
C MET A 1 31.78 44.06 -31.03
N GLU A 2 31.56 44.19 -29.72
CA GLU A 2 31.48 43.04 -28.81
C GLU A 2 30.31 42.15 -29.23
N THR A 3 30.59 40.93 -29.70
CA THR A 3 29.57 39.89 -29.93
C THR A 3 29.10 39.37 -28.59
N LEU A 4 28.05 39.99 -28.04
CA LEU A 4 27.44 39.56 -26.79
C LEU A 4 26.64 38.27 -27.03
N SER A 5 26.81 37.28 -26.15
CA SER A 5 26.17 35.96 -26.27
C SER A 5 24.70 35.94 -25.83
N PHE A 6 24.13 37.08 -25.42
CA PHE A 6 22.75 37.20 -24.95
C PHE A 6 22.12 38.55 -25.37
N PRO A 7 20.78 38.60 -25.52
CA PRO A 7 20.07 39.83 -25.87
C PRO A 7 20.27 40.94 -24.83
N ARG A 8 20.51 42.16 -25.30
CA ARG A 8 20.56 43.36 -24.45
C ARG A 8 19.21 44.04 -24.40
N TYR A 9 18.78 44.36 -23.19
CA TYR A 9 17.58 45.15 -22.94
C TYR A 9 17.94 46.62 -22.79
N ASN A 10 17.06 47.51 -23.25
CA ASN A 10 17.18 48.92 -22.93
C ASN A 10 16.81 49.18 -21.45
N VAL A 11 17.15 50.35 -20.91
CA VAL A 11 16.95 50.66 -19.48
C VAL A 11 15.46 50.58 -19.09
N ALA A 12 14.54 50.88 -20.00
CA ALA A 12 13.10 50.79 -19.72
C ALA A 12 12.65 49.34 -19.51
N GLU A 13 13.07 48.46 -20.42
CA GLU A 13 12.83 47.02 -20.34
C GLU A 13 13.48 46.41 -19.10
N ILE A 14 14.72 46.80 -18.79
CA ILE A 14 15.44 46.35 -17.58
C ILE A 14 14.62 46.67 -16.33
N VAL A 15 14.12 47.89 -16.19
CA VAL A 15 13.28 48.28 -15.03
C VAL A 15 12.03 47.41 -14.95
N ILE A 16 11.35 47.15 -16.08
CA ILE A 16 10.14 46.32 -16.11
C ILE A 16 10.46 44.88 -15.66
N HIS A 17 11.51 44.26 -16.21
CA HIS A 17 11.90 42.91 -15.84
C HIS A 17 12.32 42.81 -14.37
N ILE A 18 13.10 43.76 -13.86
CA ILE A 18 13.52 43.79 -12.46
C ILE A 18 12.32 43.92 -11.52
N ARG A 19 11.35 44.79 -11.84
CA ARG A 19 10.11 44.95 -11.06
C ARG A 19 9.27 43.69 -11.01
N ASN A 20 9.22 42.95 -12.12
CA ASN A 20 8.37 41.77 -12.25
C ASN A 20 9.01 40.51 -11.68
N LYS A 21 10.35 40.41 -11.74
CA LYS A 21 11.07 39.14 -11.52
C LYS A 21 12.08 39.15 -10.39
N ILE A 22 12.52 40.32 -9.92
CA ILE A 22 13.62 40.41 -8.93
C ILE A 22 13.18 41.14 -7.66
N LEU A 23 12.69 42.37 -7.80
CA LEU A 23 12.23 43.18 -6.67
C LEU A 23 10.75 42.92 -6.37
N THR A 24 10.35 43.16 -5.13
CA THR A 24 8.98 42.92 -4.64
C THR A 24 8.46 44.12 -3.86
N GLY A 25 7.15 44.38 -3.92
CA GLY A 25 6.51 45.40 -3.07
C GLY A 25 6.98 46.83 -3.36
N ALA A 26 7.32 47.58 -2.30
CA ALA A 26 7.74 48.98 -2.39
C ALA A 26 9.04 49.15 -3.18
N ASP A 27 10.02 48.25 -3.02
CA ASP A 27 11.32 48.31 -3.68
C ASP A 27 11.20 48.27 -5.21
N GLY A 28 10.26 47.44 -5.73
CA GLY A 28 9.97 47.40 -7.15
C GLY A 28 9.24 48.67 -7.63
N LYS A 29 8.22 49.12 -6.90
CA LYS A 29 7.45 50.32 -7.27
C LYS A 29 8.33 51.58 -7.33
N ASN A 30 9.29 51.70 -6.42
CA ASN A 30 10.16 52.86 -6.31
C ASN A 30 11.32 52.84 -7.32
N LEU A 31 11.70 51.68 -7.88
CA LEU A 31 12.75 51.59 -8.89
C LEU A 31 12.37 52.38 -10.14
N SER A 32 13.18 53.34 -10.56
CA SER A 32 12.97 54.15 -11.76
C SER A 32 14.15 54.03 -12.75
N LYS A 33 13.98 54.55 -13.98
CA LYS A 33 15.08 54.60 -14.97
C LYS A 33 16.27 55.43 -14.48
N ASN A 34 15.99 56.49 -13.73
CA ASN A 34 17.00 57.43 -13.24
C ASN A 34 17.92 56.80 -12.18
N ASP A 35 17.50 55.71 -11.56
CA ASP A 35 18.33 54.97 -10.60
C ASP A 35 19.36 54.07 -11.28
N LEU A 36 19.21 53.82 -12.59
CA LEU A 36 20.08 52.93 -13.39
C LEU A 36 20.81 53.67 -14.52
N TYR A 37 20.34 54.84 -14.95
CA TYR A 37 20.92 55.62 -16.05
C TYR A 37 20.59 57.12 -15.88
N PRO A 38 21.51 58.05 -16.20
CA PRO A 38 22.88 57.83 -16.70
C PRO A 38 23.88 57.46 -15.62
N ASN A 39 23.57 57.73 -14.35
CA ASN A 39 24.43 57.46 -13.20
C ASN A 39 23.73 56.42 -12.30
N PRO A 40 24.11 55.14 -12.39
CA PRO A 40 23.51 54.11 -11.56
C PRO A 40 23.78 54.37 -10.07
N LYS A 41 22.76 54.22 -9.22
CA LYS A 41 22.91 54.34 -7.76
C LYS A 41 23.44 53.02 -7.17
N PRO A 42 24.62 53.01 -6.51
CA PRO A 42 25.22 51.80 -5.97
C PRO A 42 24.29 51.03 -5.02
N GLU A 43 23.54 51.72 -4.16
CA GLU A 43 22.66 51.11 -3.16
C GLU A 43 21.50 50.36 -3.82
N VAL A 44 20.94 50.93 -4.88
CA VAL A 44 19.86 50.32 -5.67
C VAL A 44 20.37 49.08 -6.42
N LEU A 45 21.57 49.14 -6.98
CA LEU A 45 22.20 47.99 -7.64
C LEU A 45 22.53 46.87 -6.67
N ASN A 46 23.09 47.20 -5.50
CA ASN A 46 23.38 46.22 -4.46
C ASN A 46 22.11 45.48 -4.05
N MET A 47 21.01 46.20 -3.86
CA MET A 47 19.71 45.60 -3.59
C MET A 47 19.28 44.65 -4.71
N ILE A 48 19.34 45.07 -5.98
CA ILE A 48 18.97 44.23 -7.13
C ILE A 48 19.83 42.97 -7.19
N TYR A 49 21.15 43.09 -7.04
CA TYR A 49 22.08 41.97 -7.09
C TYR A 49 21.89 41.01 -5.92
N MET A 50 21.74 41.52 -4.69
CA MET A 50 21.41 40.70 -3.53
C MET A 50 20.13 39.92 -3.81
N ARG A 51 19.04 40.59 -4.21
CA ARG A 51 17.76 39.93 -4.51
C ARG A 51 17.88 38.86 -5.60
N ALA A 52 18.66 39.10 -6.65
CA ALA A 52 18.92 38.10 -7.68
C ALA A 52 19.61 36.84 -7.10
N LEU A 53 20.64 37.03 -6.26
CA LEU A 53 21.33 35.93 -5.60
C LEU A 53 20.41 35.17 -4.63
N GLN A 54 19.53 35.86 -3.90
CA GLN A 54 18.52 35.23 -3.05
C GLN A 54 17.58 34.33 -3.86
N ILE A 55 17.16 34.78 -5.06
CA ILE A 55 16.25 34.03 -5.94
C ILE A 55 16.94 32.79 -6.54
N VAL A 56 18.20 32.93 -6.96
CA VAL A 56 18.92 31.88 -7.68
C VAL A 56 19.49 30.84 -6.73
N TYR A 57 20.17 31.27 -5.67
CA TYR A 57 20.88 30.38 -4.73
C TYR A 57 20.13 30.14 -3.42
N GLY A 58 19.03 30.83 -3.15
CA GLY A 58 18.34 30.72 -1.85
C GLY A 58 19.12 31.31 -0.68
N ILE A 59 20.09 32.20 -0.96
CA ILE A 59 20.88 32.88 0.07
C ILE A 59 19.95 33.81 0.86
N ARG A 60 20.03 33.78 2.19
CA ARG A 60 19.37 34.73 3.09
C ARG A 60 20.21 36.00 3.31
N LEU A 61 19.57 37.10 3.70
CA LEU A 61 20.24 38.40 3.95
C LEU A 61 21.42 38.30 4.91
N GLU A 62 21.26 37.53 6.00
CA GLU A 62 22.29 37.30 7.01
C GLU A 62 23.62 36.75 6.45
N HIS A 63 23.59 35.99 5.36
CA HIS A 63 24.82 35.43 4.77
C HIS A 63 25.72 36.53 4.18
N PHE A 64 25.16 37.66 3.76
CA PHE A 64 25.96 38.79 3.30
C PHE A 64 26.72 39.48 4.44
N TYR A 65 26.33 39.24 5.70
CA TYR A 65 27.00 39.80 6.88
C TYR A 65 27.89 38.76 7.60
N MET A 66 28.14 37.60 6.99
CA MET A 66 29.02 36.60 7.57
C MET A 66 30.50 36.99 7.40
N MET A 67 31.24 36.94 8.51
CA MET A 67 32.68 37.16 8.51
C MET A 67 33.42 35.84 8.25
N PRO A 68 34.44 35.81 7.37
CA PRO A 68 35.25 34.62 7.18
C PRO A 68 35.97 34.22 8.49
N VAL A 69 36.00 32.92 8.78
CA VAL A 69 36.55 32.37 10.05
C VAL A 69 38.05 32.66 10.20
N ASN A 70 38.78 32.80 9.08
CA ASN A 70 40.22 33.02 9.06
C ASN A 70 40.61 34.52 9.04
N SER A 71 39.66 35.43 9.27
CA SER A 71 39.93 36.86 9.29
C SER A 71 40.31 37.32 10.71
N GLU A 72 41.60 37.46 10.97
CA GLU A 72 42.10 38.07 12.22
C GLU A 72 41.95 39.60 12.18
N VAL A 73 40.75 40.08 12.51
CA VAL A 73 40.46 41.53 12.58
C VAL A 73 40.42 41.97 14.04
N MET A 74 41.22 42.98 14.38
CA MET A 74 41.29 43.55 15.75
C MET A 74 39.93 44.07 16.26
N TYR A 75 39.09 44.59 15.36
CA TYR A 75 37.77 45.14 15.66
C TYR A 75 36.69 44.66 14.66
N PRO A 76 36.06 43.49 14.88
CA PRO A 76 35.10 42.90 13.95
C PRO A 76 33.87 43.77 13.66
N HIS A 77 33.42 44.57 14.63
CA HIS A 77 32.24 45.45 14.49
C HIS A 77 32.43 46.56 13.45
N ILE A 78 33.68 46.99 13.19
CA ILE A 78 33.97 48.00 12.16
C ILE A 78 33.75 47.42 10.75
N MET A 79 33.86 46.10 10.61
CA MET A 79 33.72 45.43 9.32
C MET A 79 32.26 45.24 8.88
N GLU A 80 31.28 45.45 9.76
CA GLU A 80 29.86 45.18 9.49
C GLU A 80 29.34 45.92 8.23
N GLY A 81 29.81 47.14 7.98
CA GLY A 81 29.46 47.90 6.78
C GLY A 81 30.15 47.41 5.49
N PHE A 82 31.30 46.75 5.61
CA PHE A 82 32.08 46.24 4.47
C PHE A 82 31.70 44.80 4.07
N LEU A 83 31.35 43.96 5.05
CA LEU A 83 30.94 42.58 4.84
C LEU A 83 29.89 42.38 3.73
N PRO A 84 28.78 43.15 3.67
CA PRO A 84 27.79 42.98 2.61
C PRO A 84 28.34 43.28 1.23
N VAL A 85 29.26 44.25 1.09
CA VAL A 85 29.90 44.57 -0.19
C VAL A 85 30.86 43.45 -0.60
N SER A 86 31.70 42.98 0.32
CA SER A 86 32.66 41.90 0.08
C SER A 86 31.97 40.59 -0.29
N ASN A 87 30.97 40.17 0.49
CA ASN A 87 30.22 38.94 0.23
C ASN A 87 29.38 39.05 -1.04
N LEU A 88 28.82 40.23 -1.34
CA LEU A 88 28.14 40.47 -2.60
C LEU A 88 29.08 40.28 -3.80
N PHE A 89 30.30 40.82 -3.73
CA PHE A 89 31.31 40.61 -4.77
C PHE A 89 31.64 39.13 -4.96
N ILE A 90 31.95 38.40 -3.88
CA ILE A 90 32.29 36.97 -3.93
C ILE A 90 31.18 36.16 -4.61
N HIS A 91 29.92 36.42 -4.25
CA HIS A 91 28.79 35.71 -4.85
C HIS A 91 28.54 36.12 -6.31
N LEU A 92 28.71 37.39 -6.66
CA LEU A 92 28.57 37.87 -8.03
C LEU A 92 29.68 37.38 -8.95
N ASP A 93 30.91 37.27 -8.46
CA ASP A 93 32.06 36.73 -9.19
C ASP A 93 31.81 35.28 -9.63
N SER A 94 31.13 34.49 -8.79
CA SER A 94 30.68 33.14 -9.15
C SER A 94 29.41 33.13 -10.03
N PHE A 95 28.49 34.08 -9.84
CA PHE A 95 27.18 34.07 -10.50
C PHE A 95 27.20 34.64 -11.92
N LEU A 96 27.89 35.75 -12.12
CA LEU A 96 27.89 36.48 -13.40
C LEU A 96 28.46 35.67 -14.58
N PRO A 97 29.47 34.80 -14.40
CA PRO A 97 29.89 33.88 -15.46
C PRO A 97 28.76 32.95 -15.94
N ILE A 98 27.87 32.52 -15.04
CA ILE A 98 26.68 31.72 -15.40
C ILE A 98 25.71 32.57 -16.25
N CYS A 99 25.62 33.86 -15.95
CA CYS A 99 24.90 34.85 -16.76
C CYS A 99 25.67 35.31 -18.00
N ARG A 100 26.80 34.67 -18.35
CA ARG A 100 27.69 34.99 -19.49
C ARG A 100 28.40 36.34 -19.40
N VAL A 101 28.66 36.80 -18.19
CA VAL A 101 29.44 38.01 -17.90
C VAL A 101 30.71 37.59 -17.17
N ASN A 102 31.86 37.71 -17.83
CA ASN A 102 33.15 37.22 -17.30
C ASN A 102 34.11 38.34 -16.88
N ASP A 103 33.75 39.60 -17.13
CA ASP A 103 34.62 40.77 -16.90
C ASP A 103 34.11 41.65 -15.74
N PHE A 104 33.49 41.04 -14.74
CA PHE A 104 32.98 41.74 -13.56
C PHE A 104 34.10 42.11 -12.60
N GLU A 105 34.08 43.34 -12.07
CA GLU A 105 35.10 43.85 -11.14
C GLU A 105 34.45 44.45 -9.90
N ILE A 106 35.20 44.56 -8.80
CA ILE A 106 34.73 45.22 -7.56
C ILE A 106 34.28 46.68 -7.81
N ALA A 107 34.90 47.34 -8.79
CA ALA A 107 34.54 48.69 -9.20
C ALA A 107 33.11 48.78 -9.75
N ASP A 108 32.54 47.70 -10.27
CA ASP A 108 31.15 47.69 -10.76
C ASP A 108 30.11 47.71 -9.62
N ILE A 109 30.53 47.40 -8.39
CA ILE A 109 29.72 47.54 -7.17
C ILE A 109 29.90 48.93 -6.58
N LEU A 110 31.15 49.38 -6.45
CA LEU A 110 31.47 50.64 -5.78
C LEU A 110 31.21 51.89 -6.66
N TYR A 111 31.51 51.78 -7.96
CA TYR A 111 31.48 52.89 -8.93
C TYR A 111 30.84 52.44 -10.26
N PRO A 112 29.53 52.10 -10.23
CA PRO A 112 28.85 51.48 -11.36
C PRO A 112 28.77 52.40 -12.59
N LYS A 113 29.05 51.85 -13.76
CA LYS A 113 28.96 52.56 -15.06
C LYS A 113 27.73 52.11 -15.83
N ALA A 114 26.87 53.05 -16.23
CA ALA A 114 25.58 52.81 -16.90
C ALA A 114 25.61 51.71 -17.99
N LYS A 115 26.54 51.79 -18.95
CA LYS A 115 26.62 50.81 -20.05
C LYS A 115 26.97 49.39 -19.56
N ARG A 116 27.88 49.27 -18.58
CA ARG A 116 28.29 47.99 -17.98
C ARG A 116 27.18 47.40 -17.14
N THR A 117 26.61 48.21 -16.25
CA THR A 117 25.45 47.83 -15.41
C THR A 117 24.29 47.31 -16.25
N SER A 118 23.91 48.01 -17.33
CA SER A 118 22.85 47.55 -18.24
C SER A 118 23.17 46.19 -18.91
N ARG A 119 24.45 45.92 -19.22
CA ARG A 119 24.90 44.59 -19.70
C ARG A 119 24.63 43.51 -18.67
N PHE A 120 25.07 43.75 -17.44
CA PHE A 120 25.04 42.77 -16.37
C PHE A 120 23.61 42.45 -15.98
N LEU A 121 22.77 43.48 -15.82
CA LEU A 121 21.36 43.30 -15.56
C LEU A 121 20.67 42.54 -16.70
N SER A 122 21.04 42.80 -17.96
CA SER A 122 20.52 42.01 -19.08
C SER A 122 20.92 40.54 -19.01
N GLY A 123 22.18 40.23 -18.67
CA GLY A 123 22.64 38.85 -18.48
C GLY A 123 21.87 38.12 -17.37
N ILE A 124 21.69 38.79 -16.23
CA ILE A 124 20.93 38.26 -15.09
C ILE A 124 19.47 37.99 -15.47
N ILE A 125 18.81 38.95 -16.13
CA ILE A 125 17.41 38.80 -16.56
C ILE A 125 17.25 37.62 -17.51
N ASN A 126 18.15 37.47 -18.49
CA ASN A 126 18.12 36.34 -19.43
C ASN A 126 18.28 34.99 -18.69
N PHE A 127 19.21 34.91 -17.73
CA PHE A 127 19.37 33.71 -16.92
C PHE A 127 18.12 33.40 -16.09
N ILE A 128 17.48 34.41 -15.50
CA ILE A 128 16.25 34.21 -14.72
C ILE A 128 15.13 33.68 -15.61
N HIS A 129 14.93 34.22 -16.81
CA HIS A 129 13.94 33.68 -17.75
C HIS A 129 14.23 32.23 -18.13
N PHE A 130 15.50 31.91 -18.44
CA PHE A 130 15.90 30.54 -18.75
C PHE A 130 15.63 29.59 -17.58
N ARG A 131 15.98 29.99 -16.36
CA ARG A 131 15.73 29.22 -15.15
C ARG A 131 14.24 29.01 -14.91
N GLU A 132 13.40 30.02 -15.13
CA GLU A 132 11.94 29.88 -15.02
C GLU A 132 11.40 28.85 -16.01
N ALA A 133 11.86 28.88 -17.26
CA ALA A 133 11.46 27.88 -18.26
C ALA A 133 11.91 26.46 -17.85
N CYS A 134 13.13 26.29 -17.36
CA CYS A 134 13.60 24.99 -16.86
C CYS A 134 12.89 24.53 -15.58
N ARG A 135 12.39 25.47 -14.76
CA ARG A 135 11.76 25.17 -13.47
C ARG A 135 10.48 24.38 -13.63
N GLU A 136 9.68 24.65 -14.66
CA GLU A 136 8.44 23.91 -14.92
C GLU A 136 8.73 22.42 -15.10
N THR A 137 9.62 22.08 -16.04
CA THR A 137 10.07 20.71 -16.28
C THR A 137 10.68 20.07 -15.03
N TYR A 138 11.51 20.79 -14.28
CA TYR A 138 12.10 20.27 -13.04
C TYR A 138 11.02 19.96 -11.98
N MET A 139 10.03 20.84 -11.83
CA MET A 139 8.95 20.64 -10.85
C MET A 139 8.05 19.46 -11.23
N GLU A 140 7.83 19.20 -12.52
CA GLU A 140 7.14 17.99 -12.98
C GLU A 140 7.89 16.73 -12.57
N PHE A 141 9.20 16.65 -12.83
CA PHE A 141 10.03 15.51 -12.40
C PHE A 141 10.02 15.34 -10.88
N LEU A 142 10.17 16.43 -10.13
CA LEU A 142 10.14 16.40 -8.67
C LEU A 142 8.79 15.91 -8.14
N TRP A 143 7.69 16.34 -8.77
CA TRP A 143 6.34 15.90 -8.42
C TRP A 143 6.13 14.41 -8.73
N GLN A 144 6.56 13.93 -9.90
CA GLN A 144 6.48 12.51 -10.27
C GLN A 144 7.26 11.62 -9.29
N TYR A 145 8.47 12.04 -8.92
CA TYR A 145 9.27 11.34 -7.92
C TYR A 145 8.56 11.30 -6.57
N LYS A 146 8.10 12.46 -6.06
CA LYS A 146 7.41 12.55 -4.77
C LYS A 146 6.12 11.72 -4.75
N SER A 147 5.30 11.82 -5.79
CA SER A 147 4.08 11.02 -5.97
C SER A 147 4.36 9.52 -5.97
N SER A 148 5.46 9.10 -6.62
CA SER A 148 5.87 7.68 -6.65
C SER A 148 6.33 7.20 -5.26
N VAL A 149 7.08 8.03 -4.52
CA VAL A 149 7.49 7.72 -3.14
C VAL A 149 6.29 7.65 -2.21
N ASP A 150 5.36 8.60 -2.31
CA ASP A 150 4.12 8.58 -1.51
C ASP A 150 3.28 7.33 -1.83
N LYS A 151 3.18 6.95 -3.11
CA LYS A 151 2.49 5.73 -3.53
C LYS A 151 3.16 4.46 -3.01
N MET A 152 4.49 4.44 -2.99
CA MET A 152 5.28 3.34 -2.41
C MET A 152 4.99 3.20 -0.91
N HIS A 153 4.98 4.31 -0.15
CA HIS A 153 4.62 4.28 1.26
C HIS A 153 3.18 3.78 1.48
N GLN A 154 2.20 4.27 0.73
CA GLN A 154 0.81 3.81 0.80
C GLN A 154 0.68 2.31 0.52
N LEU A 155 1.33 1.81 -0.53
CA LEU A 155 1.31 0.38 -0.87
C LEU A 155 2.01 -0.46 0.18
N ASN A 156 3.07 0.06 0.82
CA ASN A 156 3.76 -0.67 1.87
C ASN A 156 2.89 -0.81 3.12
N THR A 157 2.18 0.25 3.52
CA THR A 157 1.19 0.20 4.61
C THR A 157 0.07 -0.79 4.27
N ALA A 158 -0.52 -0.69 3.07
CA ALA A 158 -1.58 -1.60 2.64
C ALA A 158 -1.11 -3.07 2.59
N HIS A 159 0.14 -3.31 2.21
CA HIS A 159 0.73 -4.65 2.23
C HIS A 159 0.90 -5.17 3.66
N GLN A 160 1.36 -4.35 4.60
CA GLN A 160 1.44 -4.74 6.01
C GLN A 160 0.06 -5.05 6.60
N GLU A 161 -0.96 -4.23 6.29
CA GLU A 161 -2.34 -4.50 6.70
C GLU A 161 -2.89 -5.80 6.10
N ALA A 162 -2.58 -6.08 4.83
CA ALA A 162 -2.97 -7.33 4.17
C ALA A 162 -2.29 -8.54 4.83
N LEU A 163 -1.00 -8.44 5.17
CA LEU A 163 -0.29 -9.49 5.91
C LEU A 163 -0.90 -9.73 7.29
N MET A 164 -1.23 -8.67 8.04
CA MET A 164 -1.90 -8.82 9.33
C MET A 164 -3.29 -9.47 9.19
N LYS A 165 -4.04 -9.15 8.13
CA LYS A 165 -5.32 -9.81 7.84
C LYS A 165 -5.12 -11.29 7.48
N LEU A 166 -4.08 -11.62 6.73
CA LEU A 166 -3.72 -13.00 6.39
C LEU A 166 -3.37 -13.79 7.66
N GLU A 167 -2.54 -13.22 8.53
CA GLU A 167 -2.16 -13.82 9.82
C GLU A 167 -3.37 -14.03 10.73
N ARG A 168 -4.29 -13.04 10.79
CA ARG A 168 -5.58 -13.19 11.49
C ARG A 168 -6.48 -14.27 10.91
N LEU A 169 -6.34 -14.60 9.62
CA LEU A 169 -7.12 -15.66 8.98
C LEU A 169 -6.47 -17.04 9.13
N ASP A 170 -5.15 -17.09 9.28
CA ASP A 170 -4.45 -18.32 9.68
C ASP A 170 -4.70 -18.64 11.16
N SER A 171 -4.94 -17.63 12.00
CA SER A 171 -5.46 -17.82 13.36
C SER A 171 -6.97 -17.97 13.35
N VAL A 172 -7.49 -19.19 13.48
CA VAL A 172 -8.95 -19.41 13.62
C VAL A 172 -9.44 -18.70 14.90
N PRO A 173 -10.40 -17.75 14.83
CA PRO A 173 -10.95 -17.11 16.00
C PRO A 173 -11.52 -18.14 16.98
N VAL A 174 -11.28 -17.96 18.28
CA VAL A 174 -11.70 -18.91 19.33
C VAL A 174 -13.21 -19.19 19.27
N GLU A 175 -14.01 -18.18 18.89
CA GLU A 175 -15.46 -18.27 18.71
C GLU A 175 -15.85 -19.20 17.55
N GLU A 176 -15.20 -19.07 16.39
CA GLU A 176 -15.44 -19.96 15.24
C GLU A 176 -14.95 -21.37 15.53
N GLN A 177 -13.80 -21.53 16.19
CA GLN A 177 -13.28 -22.82 16.64
C GLN A 177 -14.27 -23.52 17.59
N ALA A 178 -14.87 -22.76 18.53
CA ALA A 178 -15.86 -23.26 19.46
C ALA A 178 -17.16 -23.67 18.76
N GLU A 179 -17.67 -22.86 17.83
CA GLU A 179 -18.84 -23.22 17.02
C GLU A 179 -18.60 -24.45 16.16
N PHE A 180 -17.46 -24.55 15.47
CA PHE A 180 -17.11 -25.73 14.67
C PHE A 180 -17.01 -26.98 15.54
N LYS A 181 -16.40 -26.87 16.72
CA LYS A 181 -16.30 -27.97 17.67
C LYS A 181 -17.68 -28.40 18.15
N GLN A 182 -18.53 -27.45 18.55
CA GLN A 182 -19.89 -27.74 19.01
C GLN A 182 -20.74 -28.41 17.90
N LEU A 183 -20.69 -27.90 16.67
CA LEU A 183 -21.37 -28.53 15.53
C LEU A 183 -20.84 -29.94 15.23
N SER A 184 -19.53 -30.16 15.37
CA SER A 184 -18.91 -31.47 15.18
C SER A 184 -19.34 -32.46 16.28
N ASP A 185 -19.36 -32.02 17.53
CA ASP A 185 -19.80 -32.81 18.68
C ASP A 185 -21.29 -33.17 18.54
N ASP A 186 -22.15 -32.21 18.16
CA ASP A 186 -23.58 -32.43 17.88
C ASP A 186 -23.80 -33.46 16.76
N ILE A 187 -23.01 -33.38 15.67
CA ILE A 187 -23.05 -34.34 14.56
C ILE A 187 -22.65 -35.74 15.06
N GLN A 188 -21.58 -35.84 15.84
CA GLN A 188 -21.09 -37.11 16.38
C GLN A 188 -22.10 -37.75 17.33
N GLU A 189 -22.70 -36.96 18.22
CA GLU A 189 -23.74 -37.43 19.14
C GLU A 189 -24.99 -37.89 18.38
N LEU A 190 -25.44 -37.12 17.38
CA LEU A 190 -26.56 -37.50 16.52
C LEU A 190 -26.27 -38.78 15.73
N GLN A 191 -25.07 -38.93 15.18
CA GLN A 191 -24.64 -40.15 14.48
C GLN A 191 -24.59 -41.35 15.42
N GLN A 192 -24.07 -41.18 16.64
CA GLN A 192 -23.99 -42.25 17.61
C GLN A 192 -25.38 -42.71 18.07
N SER A 193 -26.26 -41.78 18.44
CA SER A 193 -27.66 -42.09 18.80
C SER A 193 -28.36 -42.81 17.64
N LEU A 194 -28.22 -42.31 16.40
CA LEU A 194 -28.83 -42.93 15.21
C LEU A 194 -28.29 -44.34 14.93
N ASN A 195 -27.00 -44.58 15.17
CA ASN A 195 -26.36 -45.86 14.87
C ASN A 195 -26.55 -46.91 15.97
N GLN A 196 -26.48 -46.53 17.25
CA GLN A 196 -26.59 -47.49 18.37
C GLN A 196 -28.03 -47.64 18.85
N GLU A 197 -28.61 -46.59 19.44
CA GLU A 197 -29.92 -46.66 20.08
C GLU A 197 -31.03 -46.99 19.09
N PHE A 198 -31.00 -46.30 17.94
CA PHE A 198 -32.06 -46.44 16.96
C PHE A 198 -32.02 -47.77 16.22
N ARG A 199 -30.83 -48.30 15.90
CA ARG A 199 -30.72 -49.65 15.31
C ARG A 199 -31.23 -50.71 16.28
N GLN A 200 -30.81 -50.66 17.56
CA GLN A 200 -31.24 -51.64 18.56
C GLN A 200 -32.76 -51.59 18.75
N LYS A 201 -33.34 -50.40 18.93
CA LYS A 201 -34.78 -50.24 19.18
C LYS A 201 -35.64 -50.56 17.96
N THR A 202 -35.14 -50.34 16.74
CA THR A 202 -35.82 -50.81 15.51
C THR A 202 -35.90 -52.33 15.47
N VAL A 203 -34.81 -53.04 15.79
CA VAL A 203 -34.79 -54.51 15.81
C VAL A 203 -35.79 -55.05 16.84
N VAL A 204 -35.74 -54.53 18.08
CA VAL A 204 -36.64 -54.97 19.16
C VAL A 204 -38.12 -54.80 18.81
N LEU A 205 -38.51 -53.64 18.26
CA LEU A 205 -39.91 -53.38 17.90
C LEU A 205 -40.37 -54.23 16.71
N GLN A 206 -39.50 -54.46 15.72
CA GLN A 206 -39.79 -55.28 14.56
C GLN A 206 -39.93 -56.77 14.92
N ASP A 207 -39.05 -57.29 15.78
CA ASP A 207 -39.10 -58.65 16.29
C ASP A 207 -40.35 -58.85 17.16
N GLY A 208 -40.64 -57.92 18.08
CA GLY A 208 -41.84 -57.97 18.92
C GLY A 208 -43.15 -57.97 18.12
N ASN A 209 -43.25 -57.12 17.09
CA ASN A 209 -44.41 -57.11 16.18
C ASN A 209 -44.54 -58.41 15.37
N SER A 210 -43.41 -58.97 14.91
CA SER A 210 -43.40 -60.23 14.15
C SER A 210 -43.82 -61.42 15.03
N GLN A 211 -43.31 -61.46 16.26
CA GLN A 211 -43.64 -62.48 17.26
C GLN A 211 -45.13 -62.44 17.62
N LYS A 212 -45.67 -61.27 18.01
CA LYS A 212 -47.10 -61.11 18.33
C LYS A 212 -48.02 -61.47 17.17
N LYS A 213 -47.65 -61.11 15.93
CA LYS A 213 -48.40 -61.50 14.74
C LYS A 213 -48.43 -63.01 14.53
N SER A 214 -47.31 -63.69 14.80
CA SER A 214 -47.23 -65.16 14.76
C SER A 214 -48.16 -65.78 15.81
N GLU A 215 -48.08 -65.31 17.05
CA GLU A 215 -48.92 -65.79 18.17
C GLU A 215 -50.42 -65.63 17.89
N ILE A 216 -50.85 -64.46 17.39
CA ILE A 216 -52.24 -64.23 16.97
C ILE A 216 -52.65 -65.22 15.88
N SER A 217 -51.80 -65.42 14.86
CA SER A 217 -52.12 -66.34 13.76
C SER A 217 -52.26 -67.79 14.22
N GLU A 218 -51.41 -68.24 15.16
CA GLU A 218 -51.45 -69.57 15.73
C GLU A 218 -52.69 -69.76 16.62
N LYS A 219 -52.99 -68.80 17.51
CA LYS A 219 -54.19 -68.84 18.35
C LYS A 219 -55.46 -68.81 17.50
N THR A 220 -55.48 -68.03 16.43
CA THR A 220 -56.59 -67.98 15.46
C THR A 220 -56.78 -69.32 14.76
N ARG A 221 -55.68 -69.98 14.35
CA ARG A 221 -55.73 -71.32 13.76
C ARG A 221 -56.34 -72.34 14.74
N ARG A 222 -55.88 -72.36 15.99
CA ARG A 222 -56.41 -73.24 17.06
C ARG A 222 -57.88 -72.98 17.35
N LEU A 223 -58.30 -71.71 17.37
CA LEU A 223 -59.71 -71.34 17.54
C LEU A 223 -60.56 -71.88 16.38
N ASN A 224 -60.09 -71.76 15.14
CA ASN A 224 -60.78 -72.26 13.95
C ASN A 224 -60.85 -73.80 13.93
N GLU A 225 -59.77 -74.50 14.29
CA GLU A 225 -59.74 -75.96 14.46
C GLU A 225 -60.75 -76.41 15.52
N LEU A 226 -60.85 -75.69 16.64
CA LEU A 226 -61.82 -75.97 17.70
C LEU A 226 -63.26 -75.72 17.22
N LYS A 227 -63.52 -74.63 16.47
CA LYS A 227 -64.83 -74.34 15.87
C LYS A 227 -65.27 -75.43 14.89
N LEU A 228 -64.38 -75.88 14.01
CA LEU A 228 -64.64 -76.99 13.08
C LEU A 228 -64.93 -78.31 13.83
N SER A 229 -64.14 -78.62 14.87
CA SER A 229 -64.37 -79.78 15.72
C SER A 229 -65.70 -79.72 16.48
N VAL A 230 -66.15 -78.52 16.85
CA VAL A 230 -67.47 -78.33 17.48
C VAL A 230 -68.60 -78.60 16.48
N VAL A 231 -68.46 -78.16 15.23
CA VAL A 231 -69.46 -78.43 14.18
C VAL A 231 -69.54 -79.92 13.88
N SER A 232 -68.40 -80.59 13.66
CA SER A 232 -68.38 -82.03 13.38
C SER A 232 -68.92 -82.87 14.54
N LEU A 233 -68.60 -82.52 15.79
CA LEU A 233 -69.16 -83.19 16.96
C LEU A 233 -70.67 -82.93 17.13
N LYS A 234 -71.17 -81.76 16.71
CA LYS A 234 -72.63 -81.49 16.68
C LYS A 234 -73.33 -82.32 15.60
N GLU A 235 -72.72 -82.51 14.43
CA GLU A 235 -73.25 -83.37 13.35
C GLU A 235 -73.28 -84.86 13.76
N VAL A 236 -72.19 -85.34 14.37
CA VAL A 236 -72.14 -86.69 14.96
C VAL A 236 -73.15 -86.84 16.09
N GLN A 237 -73.36 -85.79 16.89
CA GLN A 237 -74.40 -85.78 17.92
C GLN A 237 -75.81 -85.86 17.33
N GLU A 238 -76.13 -85.09 16.28
CA GLU A 238 -77.46 -85.06 15.67
C GLU A 238 -77.78 -86.38 14.97
N SER A 239 -76.77 -87.02 14.34
CA SER A 239 -76.89 -88.36 13.78
C SER A 239 -76.94 -89.49 14.82
N LEU A 240 -76.40 -89.28 16.03
CA LEU A 240 -76.58 -90.20 17.16
C LEU A 240 -77.94 -90.03 17.84
N LYS A 241 -78.53 -88.82 17.85
CA LYS A 241 -79.90 -88.59 18.35
C LYS A 241 -80.96 -89.34 17.54
N THR A 242 -80.79 -89.44 16.24
CA THR A 242 -81.73 -90.16 15.35
C THR A 242 -81.65 -91.69 15.47
N LYS A 243 -80.66 -92.23 16.19
CA LYS A 243 -80.47 -93.67 16.44
C LYS A 243 -80.83 -94.15 17.85
N ILE A 244 -81.37 -93.30 18.71
CA ILE A 244 -81.69 -93.64 20.11
C ILE A 244 -83.21 -93.80 20.26
N VAL A 245 -83.64 -95.03 20.56
CA VAL A 245 -85.04 -95.42 20.89
C VAL A 245 -85.29 -95.28 22.40
N ASP A 246 -86.55 -95.05 22.75
CA ASP A 246 -87.12 -94.60 24.03
C ASP A 246 -86.73 -95.35 25.34
N SER A 247 -86.43 -94.53 26.38
CA SER A 247 -86.45 -94.79 27.86
C SER A 247 -85.30 -95.65 28.46
N PRO A 248 -84.65 -95.26 29.60
CA PRO A 248 -85.23 -94.72 30.84
C PRO A 248 -84.65 -93.38 31.37
N GLU A 249 -85.51 -92.60 31.99
CA GLU A 249 -85.37 -91.18 32.40
C GLU A 249 -84.14 -90.82 33.26
N LYS A 250 -83.50 -91.79 33.95
CA LYS A 250 -82.27 -91.53 34.73
C LYS A 250 -81.03 -91.34 33.86
N LEU A 251 -80.95 -92.00 32.70
CA LEU A 251 -79.83 -91.90 31.77
C LEU A 251 -79.93 -90.64 30.89
N LYS A 252 -81.16 -90.21 30.59
CA LYS A 252 -81.46 -88.96 29.86
C LYS A 252 -81.00 -87.73 30.66
N ASN A 253 -81.34 -87.66 31.94
CA ASN A 253 -80.91 -86.56 32.82
C ASN A 253 -79.39 -86.51 33.04
N TYR A 254 -78.71 -87.66 33.17
CA TYR A 254 -77.24 -87.70 33.28
C TYR A 254 -76.54 -87.26 31.98
N LYS A 255 -77.05 -87.71 30.83
CA LYS A 255 -76.57 -87.31 29.49
C LYS A 255 -76.78 -85.82 29.23
N GLU A 256 -77.91 -85.27 29.65
CA GLU A 256 -78.24 -83.86 29.49
C GLU A 256 -77.39 -82.97 30.41
N LYS A 257 -77.13 -83.40 31.65
CA LYS A 257 -76.15 -82.73 32.53
C LYS A 257 -74.73 -82.79 31.98
N MET A 258 -74.28 -83.95 31.49
CA MET A 258 -72.94 -84.08 30.89
C MET A 258 -72.81 -83.25 29.61
N LYS A 259 -73.86 -83.19 28.79
CA LYS A 259 -73.96 -82.31 27.61
C LYS A 259 -73.79 -80.85 28.01
N ASP A 260 -74.51 -80.40 29.02
CA ASP A 260 -74.39 -79.03 29.51
C ASP A 260 -73.01 -78.73 30.07
N THR A 261 -72.39 -79.66 30.81
CA THR A 261 -71.02 -79.49 31.33
C THR A 261 -69.99 -79.43 30.21
N VAL A 262 -70.05 -80.34 29.23
CA VAL A 262 -69.14 -80.36 28.07
C VAL A 262 -69.34 -79.13 27.19
N GLN A 263 -70.58 -78.69 26.98
CA GLN A 263 -70.87 -77.49 26.20
C GLN A 263 -70.39 -76.23 26.92
N LYS A 264 -70.56 -76.13 28.24
CA LYS A 264 -70.03 -75.03 29.06
C LYS A 264 -68.51 -75.00 29.06
N LEU A 265 -67.84 -76.16 29.19
CA LEU A 265 -66.37 -76.26 29.11
C LEU A 265 -65.82 -75.90 27.72
N LYS A 266 -66.53 -76.27 26.65
CA LYS A 266 -66.14 -75.90 25.27
C LYS A 266 -66.33 -74.41 25.01
N ASN A 267 -67.48 -73.87 25.39
CA ASN A 267 -67.78 -72.45 25.22
C ASN A 267 -66.81 -71.59 26.03
N SER A 268 -66.51 -71.97 27.28
CA SER A 268 -65.51 -71.27 28.10
C SER A 268 -64.10 -71.35 27.52
N ARG A 269 -63.69 -72.49 26.92
CA ARG A 269 -62.40 -72.61 26.24
C ARG A 269 -62.33 -71.78 24.95
N SER A 270 -63.43 -71.68 24.20
CA SER A 270 -63.52 -70.82 23.01
C SER A 270 -63.46 -69.34 23.39
N LEU A 271 -64.25 -68.94 24.38
CA LEU A 271 -64.28 -67.56 24.89
C LEU A 271 -62.91 -67.14 25.44
N ASN A 272 -62.23 -68.01 26.19
CA ASN A 272 -60.89 -67.71 26.69
C ASN A 272 -59.85 -67.51 25.55
N LEU A 273 -59.95 -68.28 24.47
CA LEU A 273 -59.10 -68.07 23.29
C LEU A 273 -59.45 -66.78 22.54
N GLU A 274 -60.73 -66.44 22.44
CA GLU A 274 -61.20 -65.18 21.85
C GLU A 274 -60.72 -63.96 22.67
N ASP A 275 -60.86 -64.00 23.99
CA ASP A 275 -60.36 -62.96 24.90
C ASP A 275 -58.83 -62.80 24.81
N GLN A 276 -58.09 -63.91 24.70
CA GLN A 276 -56.64 -63.88 24.52
C GLN A 276 -56.23 -63.29 23.16
N ILE A 277 -56.97 -63.59 22.08
CA ILE A 277 -56.73 -63.01 20.76
C ILE A 277 -57.01 -61.51 20.77
N GLU A 278 -58.13 -61.08 21.36
CA GLU A 278 -58.47 -59.65 21.48
C GLU A 278 -57.42 -58.89 22.30
N SER A 279 -56.96 -59.49 23.39
CA SER A 279 -55.86 -58.96 24.21
C SER A 279 -54.58 -58.80 23.39
N ASP A 280 -54.13 -59.85 22.69
CA ASP A 280 -52.92 -59.81 21.85
C ASP A 280 -53.06 -58.83 20.67
N GLU A 281 -54.24 -58.72 20.05
CA GLU A 281 -54.52 -57.76 19.00
C GLU A 281 -54.44 -56.32 19.51
N SER A 282 -54.90 -56.07 20.75
CA SER A 282 -54.78 -54.76 21.39
C SER A 282 -53.32 -54.39 21.66
N GLU A 283 -52.49 -55.35 22.08
CA GLU A 283 -51.05 -55.16 22.30
C GLU A 283 -50.30 -54.94 20.98
N LEU A 284 -50.62 -55.72 19.94
CA LEU A 284 -50.05 -55.54 18.61
C LEU A 284 -50.37 -54.15 18.04
N LYS A 285 -51.59 -53.63 18.25
CA LYS A 285 -51.95 -52.25 17.86
C LYS A 285 -51.07 -51.22 18.59
N LYS A 286 -50.86 -51.39 19.90
CA LYS A 286 -49.98 -50.48 20.69
C LYS A 286 -48.54 -50.51 20.18
N LEU A 287 -47.96 -51.69 20.00
CA LEU A 287 -46.60 -51.86 19.46
C LEU A 287 -46.46 -51.25 18.06
N LYS A 288 -47.47 -51.41 17.19
CA LYS A 288 -47.48 -50.80 15.86
C LYS A 288 -47.57 -49.26 15.91
N THR A 289 -48.32 -48.70 16.85
CA THR A 289 -48.34 -47.23 17.05
C THR A 289 -47.01 -46.70 17.58
N GLU A 290 -46.34 -47.44 18.46
CA GLU A 290 -45.01 -47.10 18.98
C GLU A 290 -43.93 -47.21 17.90
N GLU A 291 -43.96 -48.24 17.06
CA GLU A 291 -43.08 -48.37 15.90
C GLU A 291 -43.22 -47.18 14.94
N ASN A 292 -44.46 -46.75 14.68
CA ASN A 292 -44.72 -45.61 13.79
C ASN A 292 -44.31 -44.27 14.40
N SER A 293 -44.51 -44.06 15.70
CA SER A 293 -44.00 -42.85 16.38
C SER A 293 -42.47 -42.82 16.38
N PHE A 294 -41.84 -43.97 16.60
CA PHE A 294 -40.39 -44.14 16.56
C PHE A 294 -39.80 -43.89 15.17
N LYS A 295 -40.43 -44.38 14.10
CA LYS A 295 -40.04 -44.10 12.71
C LYS A 295 -40.08 -42.60 12.38
N ARG A 296 -41.08 -41.86 12.89
CA ARG A 296 -41.15 -40.41 12.72
C ARG A 296 -40.02 -39.69 13.46
N LEU A 297 -39.72 -40.10 14.69
CA LEU A 297 -38.59 -39.56 15.45
C LEU A 297 -37.26 -39.80 14.73
N MET A 298 -37.08 -40.99 14.14
CA MET A 298 -35.93 -41.34 13.32
C MET A 298 -35.72 -40.40 12.13
N ILE A 299 -36.80 -40.16 11.38
CA ILE A 299 -36.77 -39.26 10.22
C ILE A 299 -36.35 -37.85 10.66
N GLY A 300 -36.97 -37.32 11.73
CA GLY A 300 -36.61 -36.00 12.26
C GLY A 300 -35.15 -35.90 12.73
N LYS A 301 -34.58 -36.97 13.32
CA LYS A 301 -33.16 -37.00 13.69
C LYS A 301 -32.24 -37.05 12.46
N LYS A 302 -32.59 -37.82 11.42
CA LYS A 302 -31.84 -37.86 10.14
C LYS A 302 -31.85 -36.49 9.43
N GLU A 303 -32.97 -35.80 9.42
CA GLU A 303 -33.09 -34.45 8.84
C GLU A 303 -32.25 -33.43 9.60
N LYS A 304 -32.24 -33.49 10.94
CA LYS A 304 -31.36 -32.66 11.78
C LYS A 304 -29.88 -32.93 11.48
N LEU A 305 -29.50 -34.20 11.39
CA LEU A 305 -28.13 -34.59 11.04
C LEU A 305 -27.73 -34.05 9.66
N ALA A 306 -28.59 -34.22 8.63
CA ALA A 306 -28.33 -33.70 7.30
C ALA A 306 -28.19 -32.16 7.29
N THR A 307 -29.03 -31.47 8.07
CA THR A 307 -28.98 -30.01 8.21
C THR A 307 -27.69 -29.54 8.88
N ALA A 308 -27.26 -30.21 9.96
CA ALA A 308 -26.01 -29.90 10.65
C ALA A 308 -24.79 -30.16 9.73
N GLN A 309 -24.78 -31.30 9.02
CA GLN A 309 -23.74 -31.66 8.06
C GLN A 309 -23.66 -30.65 6.90
N PHE A 310 -24.81 -30.16 6.42
CA PHE A 310 -24.85 -29.11 5.40
C PHE A 310 -24.28 -27.79 5.93
N LYS A 311 -24.66 -27.38 7.16
CA LYS A 311 -24.16 -26.13 7.77
C LYS A 311 -22.64 -26.14 7.95
N ILE A 312 -22.07 -27.24 8.47
CA ILE A 312 -20.61 -27.33 8.70
C ILE A 312 -19.83 -27.32 7.37
N ASN A 313 -20.32 -28.06 6.36
CA ASN A 313 -19.71 -28.08 5.03
C ASN A 313 -19.78 -26.71 4.36
N LYS A 314 -20.92 -26.02 4.47
CA LYS A 314 -21.08 -24.67 3.93
C LYS A 314 -20.12 -23.68 4.59
N LYS A 315 -20.03 -23.67 5.93
CA LYS A 315 -19.06 -22.82 6.63
C LYS A 315 -17.61 -23.10 6.19
N HIS A 316 -17.25 -24.37 6.02
CA HIS A 316 -15.91 -24.75 5.56
C HIS A 316 -15.61 -24.23 4.15
N GLU A 317 -16.57 -24.31 3.22
CA GLU A 317 -16.38 -23.78 1.86
C GLU A 317 -16.34 -22.25 1.84
N ASP A 318 -17.21 -21.57 2.62
CA ASP A 318 -17.23 -20.11 2.73
C ASP A 318 -15.88 -19.58 3.24
N VAL A 319 -15.31 -20.19 4.31
CA VAL A 319 -13.97 -19.84 4.83
C VAL A 319 -12.88 -20.10 3.79
N LYS A 320 -12.92 -21.23 3.10
CA LYS A 320 -11.95 -21.58 2.06
C LYS A 320 -12.01 -20.61 0.87
N GLN A 321 -13.20 -20.17 0.48
CA GLN A 321 -13.38 -19.20 -0.58
C GLN A 321 -12.91 -17.82 -0.15
N TYR A 322 -13.25 -17.37 1.06
CA TYR A 322 -12.75 -16.11 1.61
C TYR A 322 -11.23 -16.08 1.69
N LYS A 323 -10.59 -17.16 2.17
CA LYS A 323 -9.13 -17.29 2.22
C LYS A 323 -8.49 -17.18 0.83
N ARG A 324 -9.07 -17.83 -0.19
CA ARG A 324 -8.62 -17.71 -1.59
C ARG A 324 -8.67 -16.27 -2.08
N THR A 325 -9.77 -15.56 -1.84
CA THR A 325 -9.92 -14.15 -2.24
C THR A 325 -8.87 -13.26 -1.59
N VAL A 326 -8.63 -13.42 -0.29
CA VAL A 326 -7.63 -12.61 0.43
C VAL A 326 -6.21 -12.88 -0.07
N ILE A 327 -5.86 -14.15 -0.36
CA ILE A 327 -4.57 -14.50 -0.97
C ILE A 327 -4.41 -13.83 -2.33
N GLU A 328 -5.46 -13.86 -3.16
CA GLU A 328 -5.43 -13.25 -4.49
C GLU A 328 -5.25 -11.72 -4.42
N ASP A 329 -5.96 -11.05 -3.50
CA ASP A 329 -5.79 -9.63 -3.25
C ASP A 329 -4.39 -9.29 -2.74
N CYS A 330 -3.83 -10.10 -1.85
CA CYS A 330 -2.47 -9.94 -1.35
C CYS A 330 -1.44 -10.08 -2.48
N ASN A 331 -1.62 -11.05 -3.38
CA ASN A 331 -0.78 -11.23 -4.56
C ASN A 331 -0.87 -10.03 -5.51
N LYS A 332 -2.07 -9.51 -5.78
CA LYS A 332 -2.26 -8.30 -6.61
C LYS A 332 -1.57 -7.07 -6.01
N VAL A 333 -1.64 -6.90 -4.69
CA VAL A 333 -0.93 -5.81 -4.00
C VAL A 333 0.58 -6.01 -4.07
N GLN A 334 1.07 -7.24 -3.90
CA GLN A 334 2.49 -7.57 -4.00
C GLN A 334 3.05 -7.32 -5.39
N GLU A 335 2.32 -7.69 -6.45
CA GLU A 335 2.70 -7.44 -7.84
C GLU A 335 2.77 -5.95 -8.14
N LYS A 336 1.73 -5.19 -7.75
CA LYS A 336 1.73 -3.71 -7.88
C LYS A 336 2.89 -3.07 -7.13
N ARG A 337 3.21 -3.55 -5.92
CA ARG A 337 4.36 -3.09 -5.14
C ARG A 337 5.67 -3.38 -5.86
N GLY A 338 5.82 -4.58 -6.42
CA GLY A 338 6.99 -4.97 -7.23
C GLY A 338 7.21 -4.02 -8.41
N ALA A 339 6.16 -3.76 -9.19
CA ALA A 339 6.23 -2.85 -10.34
C ALA A 339 6.61 -1.41 -9.95
N VAL A 340 6.09 -0.91 -8.82
CA VAL A 340 6.45 0.42 -8.29
C VAL A 340 7.91 0.43 -7.81
N TYR A 341 8.36 -0.62 -7.12
CA TYR A 341 9.73 -0.73 -6.64
C TYR A 341 10.74 -0.73 -7.79
N GLU A 342 10.45 -1.45 -8.87
CA GLU A 342 11.26 -1.42 -10.10
C GLU A 342 11.33 -0.01 -10.70
N ARG A 343 10.19 0.68 -10.84
CA ARG A 343 10.17 2.07 -11.34
C ARG A 343 11.01 3.01 -10.47
N VAL A 344 10.85 2.94 -9.15
CA VAL A 344 11.63 3.76 -8.21
C VAL A 344 13.13 3.44 -8.34
N THR A 345 13.49 2.17 -8.50
CA THR A 345 14.89 1.75 -8.67
C THR A 345 15.48 2.32 -9.96
N THR A 346 14.75 2.25 -11.09
CA THR A 346 15.17 2.83 -12.37
C THR A 346 15.37 4.34 -12.27
N ILE A 347 14.40 5.06 -11.72
CA ILE A 347 14.51 6.51 -11.52
C ILE A 347 15.72 6.84 -10.65
N ASN A 348 15.96 6.08 -9.57
CA ASN A 348 17.09 6.32 -8.69
C ASN A 348 18.43 6.05 -9.40
N GLN A 349 18.52 5.04 -10.26
CA GLN A 349 19.70 4.80 -11.10
C GLN A 349 19.94 5.94 -12.10
N GLU A 350 18.89 6.48 -12.72
CA GLU A 350 18.99 7.64 -13.62
C GLU A 350 19.46 8.88 -12.86
N ILE A 351 18.92 9.15 -11.66
CA ILE A 351 19.38 10.24 -10.79
C ILE A 351 20.86 10.09 -10.48
N GLN A 352 21.35 8.89 -10.17
CA GLN A 352 22.77 8.65 -9.90
C GLN A 352 23.64 8.89 -11.14
N LYS A 353 23.20 8.47 -12.33
CA LYS A 353 23.90 8.77 -13.59
C LYS A 353 23.98 10.27 -13.85
N ILE A 354 22.88 10.99 -13.67
CA ILE A 354 22.84 12.45 -13.85
C ILE A 354 23.76 13.13 -12.84
N LYS A 355 23.72 12.73 -11.55
CA LYS A 355 24.63 13.26 -10.52
C LYS A 355 26.10 13.06 -10.88
N LEU A 356 26.45 11.87 -11.35
CA LEU A 356 27.82 11.58 -11.79
C LEU A 356 28.22 12.47 -12.98
N GLY A 357 27.34 12.63 -13.97
CA GLY A 357 27.57 13.51 -15.12
C GLY A 357 27.77 14.97 -14.71
N ILE A 358 26.96 15.47 -13.77
CA ILE A 358 27.13 16.83 -13.21
C ILE A 358 28.49 16.97 -12.53
N GLN A 359 28.91 15.98 -11.73
CA GLN A 359 30.20 16.02 -11.05
C GLN A 359 31.37 16.02 -12.05
N GLN A 360 31.31 15.18 -13.09
CA GLN A 360 32.32 15.15 -14.15
C GLN A 360 32.43 16.48 -14.90
N LEU A 361 31.29 17.11 -15.23
CA LEU A 361 31.26 18.43 -15.87
C LEU A 361 31.83 19.51 -14.96
N LYS A 362 31.53 19.46 -13.66
CA LYS A 362 32.08 20.38 -12.66
C LYS A 362 33.60 20.25 -12.59
N ASP A 363 34.12 19.04 -12.49
CA ASP A 363 35.56 18.77 -12.43
C ASP A 363 36.26 19.18 -13.74
N ALA A 364 35.63 18.95 -14.89
CA ALA A 364 36.14 19.38 -16.18
C ALA A 364 36.23 20.91 -16.27
N THR A 365 35.16 21.60 -15.86
CA THR A 365 35.09 23.07 -15.85
C THR A 365 36.17 23.65 -14.94
N GLU A 366 36.36 23.07 -13.75
CA GLU A 366 37.37 23.54 -12.79
C GLU A 366 38.79 23.32 -13.30
N ARG A 367 39.08 22.17 -13.95
CA ARG A 367 40.38 21.94 -14.61
C ARG A 367 40.64 22.96 -15.70
N GLU A 368 39.64 23.26 -16.52
CA GLU A 368 39.77 24.23 -17.61
C GLU A 368 39.97 25.66 -17.07
N ARG A 369 39.28 26.01 -15.98
CA ARG A 369 39.48 27.26 -15.24
C ARG A 369 40.92 27.40 -14.72
N LEU A 370 41.45 26.37 -14.06
CA LEU A 370 42.82 26.37 -13.53
C LEU A 370 43.86 26.52 -14.65
N LYS A 371 43.69 25.80 -15.76
CA LYS A 371 44.57 25.95 -16.94
C LYS A 371 44.53 27.37 -17.51
N SER A 372 43.33 27.93 -17.66
CA SER A 372 43.16 29.31 -18.12
C SER A 372 43.86 30.30 -17.18
N GLN A 373 43.76 30.09 -15.87
CA GLN A 373 44.42 30.91 -14.86
C GLN A 373 45.95 30.80 -14.93
N GLU A 374 46.50 29.61 -15.13
CA GLU A 374 47.94 29.38 -15.31
C GLU A 374 48.47 30.10 -16.57
N ILE A 375 47.75 29.94 -17.70
CA ILE A 375 48.09 30.63 -18.95
C ILE A 375 48.08 32.15 -18.75
N PHE A 376 47.04 32.68 -18.11
CA PHE A 376 46.93 34.11 -17.82
C PHE A 376 48.11 34.62 -16.97
N LEU A 377 48.47 33.91 -15.90
CA LEU A 377 49.61 34.28 -15.05
C LEU A 377 50.93 34.24 -15.84
N SER A 378 51.12 33.24 -16.71
CA SER A 378 52.32 33.16 -17.55
C SER A 378 52.43 34.34 -18.53
N LEU A 379 51.31 34.72 -19.16
CA LEU A 379 51.25 35.84 -20.10
C LEU A 379 51.47 37.16 -19.37
N LYS A 380 50.88 37.33 -18.19
CA LYS A 380 51.08 38.51 -17.34
C LYS A 380 52.56 38.67 -16.98
N ALA A 381 53.21 37.61 -16.50
CA ALA A 381 54.63 37.64 -16.15
C ALA A 381 55.53 37.91 -17.37
N ALA A 382 55.19 37.38 -18.54
CA ALA A 382 55.92 37.66 -19.78
C ALA A 382 55.77 39.13 -20.21
N LEU A 383 54.57 39.70 -20.05
CA LEU A 383 54.30 41.11 -20.35
C LEU A 383 55.04 42.04 -19.40
N GLU A 384 55.07 41.73 -18.11
CA GLU A 384 55.83 42.47 -17.10
C GLU A 384 57.32 42.49 -17.45
N LYS A 385 57.92 41.34 -17.77
CA LYS A 385 59.32 41.26 -18.25
C LYS A 385 59.56 42.06 -19.53
N TYR A 386 58.61 42.07 -20.46
CA TYR A 386 58.72 42.85 -21.68
C TYR A 386 58.72 44.36 -21.38
N HIS A 387 57.84 44.82 -20.50
CA HIS A 387 57.82 46.22 -20.06
C HIS A 387 59.10 46.61 -19.33
N GLU A 388 59.60 45.79 -18.39
CA GLU A 388 60.90 46.01 -17.73
C GLU A 388 62.05 46.11 -18.75
N GLY A 389 62.02 45.28 -19.80
CA GLY A 389 62.99 45.34 -20.89
C GLY A 389 62.95 46.63 -21.70
N ILE A 390 61.74 47.15 -21.98
CA ILE A 390 61.57 48.46 -22.64
C ILE A 390 62.08 49.58 -21.74
N GLU A 391 61.72 49.57 -20.46
CA GLU A 391 62.12 50.60 -19.50
C GLU A 391 63.63 50.66 -19.39
N LYS A 392 64.30 49.52 -19.21
CA LYS A 392 65.75 49.43 -19.18
C LYS A 392 66.41 49.90 -20.48
N ALA A 393 65.86 49.55 -21.64
CA ALA A 393 66.38 50.02 -22.93
C ALA A 393 66.22 51.54 -23.10
N ALA A 394 65.15 52.13 -22.57
CA ALA A 394 64.94 53.57 -22.55
C ALA A 394 65.93 54.27 -21.62
N GLU A 395 66.19 53.73 -20.43
CA GLU A 395 67.22 54.20 -19.50
C GLU A 395 68.61 54.16 -20.12
N ASP A 396 69.01 53.02 -20.72
CA ASP A 396 70.29 52.84 -21.40
C ASP A 396 70.46 53.83 -22.58
N CYS A 397 69.38 54.08 -23.33
CA CYS A 397 69.37 55.05 -24.41
C CYS A 397 69.53 56.48 -23.87
N GLY A 398 68.81 56.82 -22.80
CA GLY A 398 68.94 58.10 -22.09
C GLY A 398 70.36 58.35 -21.62
N ALA A 399 70.98 57.37 -20.96
CA ALA A 399 72.37 57.44 -20.50
C ALA A 399 73.36 57.67 -21.65
N LYS A 400 73.20 56.97 -22.78
CA LYS A 400 74.04 57.18 -23.98
C LYS A 400 73.86 58.56 -24.60
N ILE A 401 72.64 59.10 -24.61
CA ILE A 401 72.37 60.45 -25.09
C ILE A 401 73.02 61.48 -24.17
N GLU A 402 72.94 61.30 -22.85
CA GLU A 402 73.60 62.17 -21.87
C GLU A 402 75.13 62.14 -22.03
N GLU A 403 75.72 60.96 -22.19
CA GLU A 403 77.15 60.78 -22.44
C GLU A 403 77.59 61.51 -23.71
N LYS A 404 76.89 61.30 -24.83
CA LYS A 404 77.18 62.03 -26.09
C LYS A 404 76.97 63.53 -25.96
N THR A 405 75.96 63.96 -25.22
CA THR A 405 75.69 65.38 -24.99
C THR A 405 76.82 66.02 -24.17
N ALA A 406 77.34 65.33 -23.16
CA ALA A 406 78.48 65.77 -22.37
C ALA A 406 79.76 65.85 -23.23
N GLU A 407 79.98 64.86 -24.10
CA GLU A 407 81.12 64.83 -25.02
C GLU A 407 81.06 65.97 -26.05
N LEU A 408 79.88 66.22 -26.63
CA LEU A 408 79.65 67.35 -27.54
C LEU A 408 79.86 68.69 -26.84
N LYS A 409 79.33 68.88 -25.62
CA LYS A 409 79.60 70.09 -24.81
C LYS A 409 81.10 70.28 -24.61
N LYS A 410 81.82 69.24 -24.19
CA LYS A 410 83.28 69.27 -23.99
C LYS A 410 84.03 69.65 -25.27
N ASN A 411 83.59 69.14 -26.43
CA ASN A 411 84.19 69.48 -27.72
C ASN A 411 83.88 70.92 -28.16
N MET A 412 82.67 71.44 -27.91
CA MET A 412 82.33 72.84 -28.18
C MET A 412 83.15 73.83 -27.33
N PHE A 413 83.42 73.49 -26.06
CA PHE A 413 84.29 74.29 -25.20
C PHE A 413 85.78 74.24 -25.62
N ARG A 414 86.19 73.25 -26.40
CA ARG A 414 87.56 73.16 -26.96
C ARG A 414 87.74 73.90 -28.28
N THR A 415 86.67 74.11 -29.04
CA THR A 415 86.71 74.88 -30.31
C THR A 415 86.39 76.36 -30.15
N SER A 416 86.08 76.82 -28.94
CA SER A 416 85.79 78.23 -28.61
C SER A 416 86.92 78.94 -27.86
N ALA A 417 88.12 78.36 -27.84
CA ALA A 417 89.37 78.95 -27.38
C ALA A 417 90.36 78.96 -28.55
#